data_AF-A0A9W7E6Y4-F1
#
_entry.id   AF-A0A9W7E6Y4-F1
#
_cell.length_a   1.000
_cell.length_b   1.000
_cell.length_c   1.000
_cell.angle_alpha   90.00
_cell.angle_beta   90.00
_cell.angle_gamma   90.00
#
_symmetry.space_group_name_H-M   'P 1'
#
loop_
_entity.id
_entity.type
_entity.pdbx_description
1 polymer ?
#
loop_
_entity_poly.entity_id
_entity_poly.type
_entity_poly.pdbx_seq_one_letter_code
_entity_poly.pdbx_strand_id
1 'polypeptide(L)'
;MIWLCTIFGCTGSSTMLIVRPAVSNMLQLEGTMKDGPWAYRIGTLLIMFPIYPILLLTFGTLGRRHVYFRHFAVKMLSRFGIPKGKLDPWYRGKSVEQIKKMEESFRKW
;
A
#
# COMPACT_ATOMS: atom_id res chain seq x y z
N MET A 1 -8.74 17.16 -6.70
CA MET A 1 -7.29 16.90 -6.77
C MET A 1 -6.54 17.24 -5.48
N ILE A 2 -6.68 18.44 -4.88
CA ILE A 2 -5.98 18.81 -3.63
C ILE A 2 -6.04 17.75 -2.51
N TRP A 3 -7.23 17.20 -2.22
CA TRP A 3 -7.44 16.22 -1.14
C TRP A 3 -6.64 14.91 -1.32
N LEU A 4 -6.50 14.45 -2.56
CA LEU A 4 -5.70 13.25 -2.87
C LEU A 4 -4.22 13.54 -2.65
N CYS A 5 -3.74 14.72 -3.07
CA CYS A 5 -2.36 15.14 -2.85
C CYS A 5 -2.04 15.25 -1.34
N THR A 6 -2.95 15.78 -0.53
CA THR A 6 -2.79 15.84 0.93
C THR A 6 -2.69 14.44 1.54
N ILE A 7 -3.62 13.53 1.18
CA ILE A 7 -3.61 12.16 1.68
C ILE A 7 -2.34 11.42 1.25
N PHE A 8 -1.94 11.53 -0.02
CA PHE A 8 -0.71 10.92 -0.52
C PHE A 8 0.55 11.51 0.15
N GLY A 9 0.60 12.82 0.37
CA GLY A 9 1.71 13.49 1.07
C GLY A 9 1.82 13.06 2.54
N CYS A 10 0.69 13.00 3.24
CA CYS A 10 0.64 12.49 4.61
C CYS A 10 1.03 11.01 4.70
N THR A 11 0.52 10.18 3.78
CA THR A 11 0.84 8.74 3.73
C THR A 11 2.32 8.51 3.43
N GLY A 12 2.89 9.25 2.47
CA GLY A 12 4.31 9.16 2.12
C GLY A 12 5.24 9.59 3.26
N SER A 13 4.90 10.70 3.94
CA SER A 13 5.67 11.18 5.11
C SER A 13 5.58 10.21 6.29
N SER A 14 4.36 9.72 6.59
CA SER A 14 4.11 8.76 7.68
C SER A 14 4.81 7.42 7.44
N THR A 15 4.81 6.97 6.19
CA THR A 15 5.53 5.77 5.76
C THR A 15 7.00 5.83 6.14
N MET A 16 7.70 6.92 5.81
CA MET A 16 9.13 7.00 6.04
C MET A 16 9.47 7.08 7.54
N LEU A 17 8.59 7.72 8.32
CA LEU A 17 8.70 7.78 9.78
C LEU A 17 8.47 6.43 10.46
N ILE A 18 7.64 5.56 9.90
CA ILE A 18 7.36 4.21 10.44
C ILE A 18 8.38 3.19 9.94
N VAL A 19 8.82 3.29 8.68
CA VAL A 19 9.77 2.35 8.08
C VAL A 19 11.15 2.46 8.73
N ARG A 20 11.62 3.66 9.05
CA ARG A 20 12.93 3.85 9.72
C ARG A 20 13.07 3.05 11.03
N PRO A 21 12.14 3.18 12.01
CA PRO A 21 12.18 2.37 13.23
C PRO A 21 11.76 0.92 12.97
N ALA A 22 10.88 0.63 11.99
CA ALA A 22 10.52 -0.76 11.68
C ALA A 22 11.73 -1.55 11.14
N VAL A 23 12.56 -0.94 10.29
CA VAL A 23 13.79 -1.55 9.77
C VAL A 23 14.82 -1.73 10.89
N SER A 24 15.01 -0.73 11.77
CA SER A 24 15.96 -0.88 12.87
C SER A 24 15.57 -1.97 13.87
N ASN A 25 14.27 -2.13 14.16
CA ASN A 25 13.78 -3.12 15.13
C ASN A 25 13.60 -4.53 14.54
N MET A 26 13.14 -4.67 13.29
CA MET A 26 12.87 -5.99 12.68
C MET A 26 14.11 -6.65 12.09
N LEU A 27 15.06 -5.87 11.59
CA LEU A 27 16.29 -6.40 11.02
C LEU A 27 17.46 -6.37 12.01
N GLN A 28 17.38 -5.67 13.15
CA GLN A 28 18.52 -5.42 14.06
C GLN A 28 19.80 -4.95 13.35
N LEU A 29 19.67 -4.47 12.12
CA LEU A 29 20.73 -3.80 11.38
C LEU A 29 20.74 -2.36 11.89
N GLU A 30 21.32 -2.15 13.07
CA GLU A 30 22.11 -0.95 13.29
C GLU A 30 23.01 -0.80 12.05
N GLY A 31 23.12 0.40 11.50
CA GLY A 31 23.97 0.68 10.34
C GLY A 31 25.46 0.51 10.65
N THR A 32 25.86 -0.65 11.12
CA THR A 32 27.22 -1.07 11.37
C THR A 32 27.68 -1.86 10.15
N MET A 33 28.89 -1.54 9.70
CA MET A 33 29.55 -1.91 8.44
C MET A 33 29.63 -3.42 8.07
N LYS A 34 28.93 -4.32 8.78
CA LYS A 34 29.06 -5.78 8.63
C LYS A 34 27.99 -6.40 7.73
N ASP A 35 26.79 -5.83 7.68
CA ASP A 35 25.72 -6.25 6.77
C ASP A 35 25.61 -5.25 5.63
N GLY A 36 26.11 -5.62 4.45
CA GLY A 36 26.37 -4.69 3.36
C GLY A 36 25.17 -3.78 2.96
N PRO A 37 25.44 -2.61 2.33
CA PRO A 37 24.44 -1.59 1.97
C PRO A 37 23.22 -2.09 1.19
N TRP A 38 23.36 -3.26 0.54
CA TRP A 38 22.30 -3.94 -0.20
C TRP A 38 21.26 -4.62 0.69
N ALA A 39 21.66 -5.23 1.80
CA ALA A 39 20.73 -5.90 2.71
C ALA A 39 19.77 -4.89 3.36
N TYR A 40 20.29 -3.73 3.76
CA TYR A 40 19.48 -2.63 4.28
C TYR A 40 18.46 -2.12 3.25
N ARG A 41 18.86 -1.96 1.98
CA ARG A 41 17.97 -1.49 0.90
C ARG A 41 16.90 -2.52 0.55
N ILE A 42 17.28 -3.79 0.41
CA ILE A 42 16.34 -4.90 0.13
C ILE A 42 15.35 -5.03 1.30
N GLY A 43 15.82 -5.02 2.54
CA GLY A 43 14.98 -5.13 3.74
C GLY A 43 14.01 -3.95 3.88
N THR A 44 14.48 -2.74 3.64
CA THR A 44 13.62 -1.54 3.61
C THR A 44 12.53 -1.68 2.56
N LEU A 45 12.88 -2.10 1.34
CA LEU A 45 11.93 -2.28 0.23
C LEU A 45 10.91 -3.38 0.54
N LEU A 46 11.36 -4.51 1.10
CA LEU A 46 10.54 -5.64 1.51
C LEU A 46 9.53 -5.28 2.60
N ILE A 47 9.92 -4.44 3.57
CA ILE A 47 9.05 -3.95 4.65
C ILE A 47 8.10 -2.87 4.15
N MET A 48 8.54 -2.03 3.21
CA MET A 48 7.68 -1.02 2.57
C MET A 48 6.51 -1.69 1.84
N PHE A 49 6.76 -2.80 1.13
CA PHE A 49 5.74 -3.49 0.36
C PHE A 49 4.43 -3.82 1.11
N PRO A 50 4.45 -4.44 2.31
CA PRO A 50 3.24 -4.69 3.09
C PRO A 50 2.76 -3.48 3.88
N ILE A 51 3.63 -2.56 4.30
CA ILE A 51 3.23 -1.37 5.07
C ILE A 51 2.44 -0.36 4.23
N TYR A 52 2.83 -0.16 2.97
CA TYR A 52 2.20 0.83 2.10
C TYR A 52 0.68 0.59 1.93
N PRO A 53 0.19 -0.61 1.56
CA PRO A 53 -1.25 -0.86 1.42
C PRO A 53 -2.00 -0.72 2.75
N ILE A 54 -1.38 -1.04 3.89
CA ILE A 54 -1.98 -0.86 5.22
C ILE A 54 -2.17 0.63 5.51
N LEU A 55 -1.14 1.46 5.31
CA LEU A 55 -1.24 2.90 5.49
C LEU A 55 -2.24 3.54 4.52
N LEU A 56 -2.25 3.09 3.26
CA LEU A 56 -3.22 3.55 2.27
C LEU A 56 -4.67 3.27 2.72
N LEU A 57 -4.91 2.11 3.35
CA LEU A 57 -6.21 1.75 3.94
C LEU A 57 -6.54 2.62 5.15
N THR A 58 -5.59 2.88 6.05
CA THR A 58 -5.79 3.72 7.24
C THR A 58 -6.15 5.16 6.84
N PHE A 59 -5.35 5.80 5.98
CA PHE A 59 -5.64 7.16 5.49
C PHE A 59 -6.86 7.21 4.56
N GLY A 60 -7.10 6.14 3.79
CA GLY A 60 -8.30 6.02 2.97
C GLY A 60 -9.60 5.90 3.78
N THR A 61 -9.51 5.33 4.99
CA THR A 61 -10.63 5.25 5.95
C THR A 61 -10.95 6.63 6.54
N LEU A 62 -9.93 7.44 6.83
CA LEU A 62 -10.08 8.83 7.26
C LEU A 62 -10.75 9.72 6.18
N GLY A 63 -10.50 9.45 4.89
CA GLY A 63 -11.01 10.27 3.79
C GLY A 63 -12.47 10.01 3.35
N ARG A 64 -13.25 9.14 4.04
CA ARG A 64 -14.62 8.72 3.65
C ARG A 64 -14.76 8.25 2.19
N ARG A 65 -13.64 7.89 1.55
CA ARG A 65 -13.55 7.35 0.18
C ARG A 65 -12.87 5.98 0.18
N HIS A 66 -13.19 5.19 1.21
CA HIS A 66 -12.55 3.92 1.49
C HIS A 66 -12.61 2.92 0.32
N VAL A 67 -13.67 2.96 -0.51
CA VAL A 67 -13.85 2.04 -1.64
C VAL A 67 -12.75 2.21 -2.70
N TYR A 68 -12.33 3.44 -2.98
CA TYR A 68 -11.25 3.72 -3.93
C TYR A 68 -9.90 3.20 -3.42
N PHE A 69 -9.58 3.50 -2.17
CA PHE A 69 -8.31 3.08 -1.57
C PHE A 69 -8.24 1.57 -1.34
N ARG A 70 -9.36 0.93 -0.98
CA ARG A 70 -9.46 -0.53 -0.88
C ARG A 70 -9.25 -1.19 -2.24
N HIS A 71 -9.78 -0.61 -3.31
CA HIS A 71 -9.48 -1.06 -4.67
C HIS A 71 -7.99 -0.95 -4.98
N PHE A 72 -7.35 0.16 -4.61
CA PHE A 72 -5.93 0.37 -4.84
C PHE A 72 -5.04 -0.62 -4.07
N ALA A 73 -5.37 -0.88 -2.81
CA ALA A 73 -4.69 -1.85 -1.96
C ALA A 73 -4.83 -3.29 -2.52
N VAL A 74 -6.06 -3.70 -2.89
CA VAL A 74 -6.33 -5.01 -3.50
C VAL A 74 -5.63 -5.14 -4.85
N LYS A 75 -5.54 -4.07 -5.64
CA LYS A 75 -4.81 -4.06 -6.91
C LYS A 75 -3.30 -4.26 -6.73
N MET A 76 -2.70 -3.63 -5.71
CA MET A 76 -1.30 -3.83 -5.36
C MET A 76 -1.04 -5.25 -4.83
N LEU A 77 -1.88 -5.74 -3.91
CA LEU A 77 -1.77 -7.09 -3.34
C LEU A 77 -2.07 -8.20 -4.36
N SER A 78 -2.96 -7.96 -5.32
CA SER A 78 -3.24 -8.89 -6.40
C SER A 78 -2.03 -9.13 -7.31
N ARG A 79 -1.05 -8.21 -7.33
CA ARG A 79 0.21 -8.38 -8.09
C ARG A 79 1.17 -9.37 -7.40
N PHE A 80 0.96 -9.68 -6.12
CA PHE A 80 1.67 -10.72 -5.38
C PHE A 80 1.04 -12.12 -5.52
N GLY A 81 0.09 -12.30 -6.44
CA GLY A 81 -0.49 -13.62 -6.76
C GLY A 81 -1.72 -14.00 -5.93
N ILE A 82 -2.21 -13.11 -5.06
CA ILE A 82 -3.44 -13.38 -4.30
C ILE A 82 -4.66 -13.00 -5.14
N PRO A 83 -5.60 -13.93 -5.42
CA PRO A 83 -6.80 -13.62 -6.18
C PRO A 83 -7.69 -12.61 -5.44
N LYS A 84 -8.17 -11.59 -6.17
CA LYS A 84 -8.97 -10.47 -5.65
C LYS A 84 -10.18 -10.91 -4.82
N GLY A 85 -10.80 -12.03 -5.18
CA GLY A 85 -11.96 -12.58 -4.46
C GLY A 85 -11.67 -13.16 -3.07
N LYS A 86 -10.41 -13.52 -2.77
CA LYS A 86 -9.98 -13.92 -1.42
C LYS A 86 -9.51 -12.73 -0.58
N LEU A 87 -8.97 -11.69 -1.24
CA LEU A 87 -8.51 -10.47 -0.57
C LEU A 87 -9.67 -9.65 -0.01
N ASP A 88 -10.79 -9.63 -0.73
CA ASP A 88 -11.88 -8.74 -0.37
C ASP A 88 -13.27 -9.29 -0.78
N PRO A 89 -14.23 -9.40 0.17
CA PRO A 89 -15.57 -9.90 -0.12
C PRO A 89 -16.35 -9.09 -1.16
N TRP A 90 -16.03 -7.82 -1.37
CA TRP A 90 -16.76 -6.93 -2.28
C TRP A 90 -16.52 -7.28 -3.76
N TYR A 91 -15.41 -7.94 -4.07
CA TYR A 91 -15.10 -8.43 -5.42
C TYR A 91 -15.74 -9.78 -5.71
N ARG A 92 -16.32 -10.44 -4.70
CA ARG A 92 -16.93 -11.75 -4.84
C ARG A 92 -18.21 -11.60 -5.70
N GLY A 93 -18.24 -12.26 -6.86
CA GLY A 93 -19.39 -12.21 -7.78
C GLY A 93 -19.45 -11.03 -8.75
N LYS A 94 -18.43 -10.16 -8.79
CA LYS A 94 -18.32 -9.07 -9.79
C LYS A 94 -17.73 -9.60 -11.11
N SER A 95 -18.41 -9.38 -12.24
CA SER A 95 -17.85 -9.67 -13.57
C SER A 95 -16.64 -8.79 -13.89
N VAL A 96 -15.73 -9.28 -14.74
CA VAL A 96 -14.51 -8.56 -15.17
C VAL A 96 -14.86 -7.20 -15.79
N GLU A 97 -15.95 -7.11 -16.54
CA GLU A 97 -16.47 -5.89 -17.18
C GLU A 97 -16.90 -4.86 -16.13
N GLN A 98 -17.54 -5.31 -15.04
CA GLN A 98 -17.94 -4.42 -13.94
C GLN A 98 -16.72 -3.83 -13.23
N ILE A 99 -15.67 -4.64 -13.05
CA ILE A 99 -14.41 -4.19 -12.46
C ILE A 99 -13.72 -3.19 -13.39
N LYS A 100 -13.67 -3.46 -14.69
CA LYS A 100 -13.06 -2.57 -15.70
C LYS A 100 -13.79 -1.23 -15.81
N LYS A 101 -15.14 -1.24 -15.85
CA LYS A 101 -15.96 -0.02 -15.87
C LYS A 101 -15.76 0.83 -14.61
N MET A 102 -15.61 0.17 -13.46
CA MET A 102 -15.28 0.85 -12.21
C MET A 102 -13.86 1.43 -12.23
N GLU A 103 -12.85 0.70 -12.74
CA GLU A 103 -11.49 1.20 -12.89
C GLU A 103 -11.42 2.44 -13.80
N GLU A 104 -12.21 2.47 -14.87
CA GLU A 104 -12.31 3.65 -15.75
C GLU A 104 -12.98 4.83 -15.03
N SER A 105 -14.04 4.59 -14.26
CA SER A 105 -14.68 5.62 -13.44
C SER A 105 -13.69 6.23 -12.44
N PHE A 106 -12.89 5.39 -11.77
CA PHE A 106 -11.85 5.83 -10.84
C PHE A 106 -10.66 6.52 -11.51
N ARG A 107 -10.40 6.26 -12.79
CA ARG A 107 -9.37 6.97 -13.56
C ARG A 107 -9.80 8.38 -13.98
N LYS A 108 -11.10 8.63 -14.06
CA LYS A 108 -11.68 9.95 -14.38
C LYS A 108 -11.72 10.91 -13.17
N TRP A 109 -11.47 10.37 -11.97
CA TRP A 109 -11.40 11.10 -10.70
C TRP A 109 -9.98 11.61 -10.42
#